data_AF-A0A3D5EPP3-F1
#
_entry.id   AF-A0A3D5EPP3-F1
#
_cell.length_a   1.000
_cell.length_b   1.000
_cell.length_c   1.000
_cell.angle_alpha   90.00
_cell.angle_beta   90.00
_cell.angle_gamma   90.00
#
_symmetry.space_group_name_H-M   'P 1'
#
loop_
_entity.id
_entity.type
_entity.pdbx_description
1 polymer ?
#
loop_
_entity_poly.entity_id
_entity_poly.type
_entity_poly.pdbx_seq_one_letter_code
_entity_poly.pdbx_strand_id
1 'polypeptide(L)'
;MSASLSDDSLSTHIETMMVEQNPRGMQHLYAKQETGTYLRAAKSLHHAQGTVLIGTGFAVNNTFETDGPVGAIALYKVLEKLGKQPILVTGNPLYSALKNDFNCFELPINSIENARTFSIKALEQLKPDCVLSIERPGLNKHQRYYNMRGIDISEHCGCFDFFITEAPCPTIAIGDGGNEIGMGNLAQHMQALNITPCITPCDELLLADVSNWAAYGLIAFLSRWHHTDLLADIEPLNILNYLSERGSVDGVTHKNELTEDGLHAMHGQQLITRLRQLGGFTTENEV
;
A
#
# COMPACT_ATOMS: atom_id res chain seq x y z
N MET A 1 28.84 18.48 9.96
CA MET A 1 27.56 17.80 10.25
C MET A 1 26.52 18.50 9.39
N SER A 2 26.00 17.85 8.34
CA SER A 2 24.84 18.40 7.64
C SER A 2 23.68 18.42 8.64
N ALA A 3 22.93 19.52 8.69
CA ALA A 3 21.73 19.55 9.52
C ALA A 3 20.78 18.46 9.00
N SER A 4 20.34 17.55 9.88
CA SER A 4 19.35 16.54 9.52
C SER A 4 18.09 17.25 9.00
N LEU A 5 17.56 16.81 7.86
CA LEU A 5 16.30 17.32 7.28
C LEU A 5 15.19 17.37 8.35
N SER A 6 14.32 18.38 8.33
CA SER A 6 13.10 18.36 9.16
C SER A 6 12.15 17.25 8.68
N ASP A 7 11.20 16.83 9.53
CA ASP A 7 10.24 15.79 9.14
C ASP A 7 9.35 16.24 7.97
N ASP A 8 8.98 17.52 7.89
CA ASP A 8 8.26 18.08 6.73
C ASP A 8 9.10 18.04 5.45
N SER A 9 10.39 18.37 5.57
CA SER A 9 11.32 18.32 4.44
C SER A 9 11.52 16.87 3.99
N LEU A 10 11.64 15.93 4.93
CA LEU A 10 11.73 14.50 4.64
C LEU A 10 10.48 14.01 3.90
N SER A 11 9.29 14.42 4.34
CA SER A 11 8.03 14.06 3.66
C SER A 11 8.02 14.52 2.23
N THR A 12 8.43 15.77 1.98
CA THR A 12 8.42 16.35 0.64
C THR A 12 9.39 15.61 -0.29
N HIS A 13 10.58 15.22 0.21
CA HIS A 13 11.54 14.43 -0.56
C HIS A 13 11.01 13.02 -0.84
N ILE A 14 10.44 12.33 0.16
CA ILE A 14 9.85 11.01 0.00
C ILE A 14 8.72 11.08 -1.02
N GLU A 15 7.73 11.96 -0.83
CA GLU A 15 6.61 12.15 -1.75
C GLU A 15 7.06 12.34 -3.20
N THR A 16 8.06 13.21 -3.42
CA THR A 16 8.62 13.45 -4.76
C THR A 16 9.31 12.21 -5.33
N MET A 17 10.05 11.46 -4.51
CA MET A 17 10.71 10.22 -4.94
C MET A 17 9.71 9.13 -5.32
N MET A 18 8.56 9.06 -4.64
CA MET A 18 7.56 8.01 -4.88
C MET A 18 6.89 8.15 -6.24
N VAL A 19 6.81 9.36 -6.80
CA VAL A 19 6.19 9.64 -8.10
C VAL A 19 7.21 10.07 -9.18
N GLU A 20 8.50 9.80 -8.96
CA GLU A 20 9.58 10.30 -9.82
C GLU A 20 9.57 9.69 -11.24
N GLN A 21 9.22 8.42 -11.38
CA GLN A 21 9.21 7.69 -12.65
C GLN A 21 7.95 7.96 -13.47
N ASN A 22 6.84 8.25 -12.80
CA ASN A 22 5.58 8.72 -13.37
C ASN A 22 5.01 7.86 -14.53
N PRO A 23 5.01 6.51 -14.46
CA PRO A 23 4.55 5.67 -15.58
C PRO A 23 3.04 5.82 -15.84
N ARG A 24 2.26 6.13 -14.81
CA ARG A 24 0.78 6.26 -14.85
C ARG A 24 0.28 7.70 -14.65
N GLY A 25 1.16 8.69 -14.59
CA GLY A 25 0.77 10.10 -14.44
C GLY A 25 0.56 10.54 -12.98
N MET A 26 1.08 9.84 -11.99
CA MET A 26 0.93 10.18 -10.57
C MET A 26 1.49 11.56 -10.19
N GLN A 27 2.47 12.11 -10.92
CA GLN A 27 2.91 13.50 -10.73
C GLN A 27 1.78 14.51 -10.96
N HIS A 28 0.87 14.22 -11.91
CA HIS A 28 -0.28 15.09 -12.16
C HIS A 28 -1.22 15.13 -10.96
N LEU A 29 -1.50 13.98 -10.36
CA LEU A 29 -2.34 13.86 -9.17
C LEU A 29 -1.65 14.44 -7.93
N TYR A 30 -0.36 14.18 -7.75
CA TYR A 30 0.45 14.73 -6.67
C TYR A 30 0.42 16.27 -6.68
N ALA A 31 0.49 16.91 -7.86
CA ALA A 31 0.36 18.35 -7.99
C ALA A 31 -1.03 18.92 -7.59
N LYS A 32 -2.03 18.05 -7.36
CA LYS A 32 -3.37 18.39 -6.88
C LYS A 32 -3.61 17.98 -5.43
N GLN A 33 -2.67 17.26 -4.83
CA GLN A 33 -2.75 16.76 -3.47
C GLN A 33 -2.08 17.75 -2.49
N GLU A 34 -2.60 17.82 -1.27
CA GLU A 34 -1.87 18.48 -0.18
C GLU A 34 -0.61 17.67 0.17
N THR A 35 0.55 18.32 0.26
CA THR A 35 1.80 17.65 0.62
C THR A 35 1.85 17.30 2.11
N GLY A 36 2.84 16.50 2.50
CA GLY A 36 3.00 16.04 3.89
C GLY A 36 2.17 14.80 4.25
N THR A 37 1.59 14.12 3.24
CA THR A 37 0.74 12.94 3.45
C THR A 37 1.53 11.79 4.04
N TYR A 38 2.77 11.57 3.61
CA TYR A 38 3.62 10.51 4.16
C TYR A 38 3.96 10.76 5.63
N LEU A 39 4.23 12.01 6.03
CA LEU A 39 4.44 12.38 7.42
C LEU A 39 3.20 12.13 8.28
N ARG A 40 2.00 12.55 7.82
CA ARG A 40 0.76 12.36 8.58
C ARG A 40 0.35 10.89 8.67
N ALA A 41 0.49 10.13 7.60
CA ALA A 41 0.29 8.69 7.57
C ALA A 41 1.27 7.96 8.50
N ALA A 42 2.56 8.27 8.41
CA ALA A 42 3.57 7.66 9.29
C ALA A 42 3.32 8.00 10.77
N LYS A 43 2.90 9.23 11.10
CA LYS A 43 2.51 9.60 12.48
C LYS A 43 1.37 8.71 13.00
N SER A 44 0.36 8.45 12.16
CA SER A 44 -0.76 7.56 12.53
C SER A 44 -0.27 6.15 12.84
N LEU A 45 0.64 5.60 12.02
CA LEU A 45 1.26 4.30 12.27
C LEU A 45 2.16 4.29 13.52
N HIS A 46 2.92 5.37 13.75
CA HIS A 46 3.79 5.49 14.91
C HIS A 46 2.98 5.52 16.20
N HIS A 47 1.88 6.28 16.24
CA HIS A 47 0.99 6.42 17.40
C HIS A 47 0.13 5.19 17.67
N ALA A 48 -0.15 4.35 16.67
CA ALA A 48 -0.87 3.09 16.86
C ALA A 48 -0.18 2.22 17.93
N GLN A 49 -0.92 1.75 18.93
CA GLN A 49 -0.37 0.99 20.06
C GLN A 49 -0.63 -0.51 19.96
N GLY A 50 -1.68 -0.91 19.24
CA GLY A 50 -2.15 -2.28 19.10
C GLY A 50 -2.32 -2.68 17.64
N THR A 51 -3.57 -2.93 17.26
CA THR A 51 -3.91 -3.55 15.99
C THR A 51 -3.78 -2.57 14.82
N VAL A 52 -3.07 -2.96 13.76
CA VAL A 52 -3.03 -2.24 12.48
C VAL A 52 -3.57 -3.18 11.40
N LEU A 53 -4.66 -2.80 10.74
CA LEU A 53 -5.18 -3.58 9.61
C LEU A 53 -4.50 -3.13 8.33
N ILE A 54 -3.97 -4.07 7.54
CA ILE A 54 -3.37 -3.80 6.23
C ILE A 54 -4.16 -4.58 5.18
N GLY A 55 -5.03 -3.88 4.47
CA GLY A 55 -5.75 -4.40 3.31
C GLY A 55 -4.85 -4.41 2.09
N THR A 56 -4.68 -5.56 1.44
CA THR A 56 -3.88 -5.66 0.21
C THR A 56 -4.36 -6.78 -0.73
N GLY A 57 -3.97 -6.66 -1.99
CA GLY A 57 -4.20 -7.65 -3.04
C GLY A 57 -5.15 -7.16 -4.12
N PHE A 58 -4.67 -7.20 -5.35
CA PHE A 58 -5.42 -6.90 -6.56
C PHE A 58 -5.58 -8.18 -7.41
N ALA A 59 -6.78 -8.43 -7.93
CA ALA A 59 -7.07 -9.65 -8.67
C ALA A 59 -6.59 -9.58 -10.12
N VAL A 60 -5.76 -10.55 -10.54
CA VAL A 60 -5.25 -10.70 -11.91
C VAL A 60 -5.33 -12.16 -12.31
N ASN A 61 -5.99 -12.48 -13.44
CA ASN A 61 -6.06 -13.84 -14.00
C ASN A 61 -6.41 -14.97 -13.00
N ASN A 62 -7.41 -14.77 -12.13
CA ASN A 62 -7.80 -15.69 -11.05
C ASN A 62 -6.75 -15.89 -9.93
N THR A 63 -5.67 -15.12 -9.94
CA THR A 63 -4.68 -15.03 -8.86
C THR A 63 -4.58 -13.57 -8.38
N PHE A 64 -3.49 -13.23 -7.70
CA PHE A 64 -3.18 -11.90 -7.20
C PHE A 64 -1.88 -11.37 -7.83
N GLU A 65 -1.76 -10.05 -7.92
CA GLU A 65 -0.53 -9.41 -8.40
C GLU A 65 0.53 -9.22 -7.30
N THR A 66 1.74 -8.86 -7.73
CA THR A 66 2.88 -8.58 -6.85
C THR A 66 2.83 -7.18 -6.22
N ASP A 67 2.23 -6.20 -6.89
CA ASP A 67 2.04 -4.87 -6.30
C ASP A 67 0.94 -4.84 -5.25
N GLY A 68 1.23 -4.21 -4.11
CA GLY A 68 0.49 -4.33 -2.85
C GLY A 68 1.11 -5.32 -1.87
N PRO A 69 1.08 -6.64 -2.14
CA PRO A 69 1.51 -7.64 -1.18
C PRO A 69 2.98 -7.53 -0.74
N VAL A 70 3.90 -7.10 -1.61
CA VAL A 70 5.32 -6.97 -1.21
C VAL A 70 5.49 -5.87 -0.16
N GLY A 71 4.90 -4.69 -0.41
CA GLY A 71 4.91 -3.56 0.50
C GLY A 71 4.14 -3.84 1.79
N ALA A 72 3.01 -4.54 1.69
CA ALA A 72 2.24 -4.98 2.85
C ALA A 72 3.03 -5.94 3.74
N ILE A 73 3.73 -6.92 3.17
CA ILE A 73 4.59 -7.84 3.93
C ILE A 73 5.79 -7.11 4.54
N ALA A 74 6.42 -6.20 3.79
CA ALA A 74 7.53 -5.40 4.31
C ALA A 74 7.10 -4.56 5.51
N LEU A 75 6.00 -3.83 5.39
CA LEU A 75 5.46 -3.01 6.47
C LEU A 75 4.95 -3.85 7.64
N TYR A 76 4.28 -4.99 7.38
CA TYR A 76 3.87 -5.94 8.41
C TYR A 76 5.06 -6.33 9.30
N LYS A 77 6.17 -6.78 8.70
CA LYS A 77 7.36 -7.24 9.44
C LYS A 77 7.96 -6.12 10.28
N VAL A 78 7.97 -4.89 9.77
CA VAL A 78 8.45 -3.72 10.52
C VAL A 78 7.53 -3.39 11.69
N LEU A 79 6.22 -3.37 11.49
CA LEU A 79 5.25 -3.08 12.55
C LEU A 79 5.31 -4.15 13.66
N GLU A 80 5.45 -5.42 13.30
CA GLU A 80 5.66 -6.52 14.24
C GLU A 80 6.97 -6.36 15.03
N LYS A 81 8.08 -6.03 14.35
CA LYS A 81 9.37 -5.72 14.99
C LYS A 81 9.29 -4.54 15.96
N LEU A 82 8.42 -3.57 15.68
CA LEU A 82 8.13 -2.43 16.56
C LEU A 82 7.11 -2.75 17.67
N GLY A 83 6.71 -4.01 17.82
CA GLY A 83 5.82 -4.48 18.89
C GLY A 83 4.33 -4.21 18.65
N LYS A 84 3.93 -3.86 17.43
CA LYS A 84 2.52 -3.68 17.05
C LYS A 84 1.91 -5.01 16.61
N GLN A 85 0.59 -5.03 16.40
CA GLN A 85 -0.15 -6.23 15.98
C GLN A 85 -0.73 -6.04 14.58
N PRO A 86 0.10 -6.11 13.52
CA PRO A 86 -0.40 -6.01 12.15
C PRO A 86 -1.27 -7.22 11.80
N ILE A 87 -2.31 -6.99 11.01
CA ILE A 87 -3.20 -8.04 10.46
C ILE A 87 -3.36 -7.78 8.97
N LEU A 88 -3.00 -8.76 8.13
CA LEU A 88 -3.24 -8.69 6.69
C LEU A 88 -4.70 -9.04 6.40
N VAL A 89 -5.47 -8.08 5.89
CA VAL A 89 -6.88 -8.27 5.52
C VAL A 89 -6.97 -8.48 4.02
N THR A 90 -7.23 -9.71 3.59
CA THR A 90 -7.20 -10.04 2.16
C THR A 90 -8.15 -11.17 1.80
N GLY A 91 -8.54 -11.24 0.52
CA GLY A 91 -9.38 -12.29 -0.03
C GLY A 91 -8.56 -13.42 -0.65
N ASN A 92 -9.23 -14.52 -1.01
CA ASN A 92 -8.59 -15.60 -1.76
C ASN A 92 -8.28 -15.17 -3.21
N PRO A 93 -7.19 -15.68 -3.81
CA PRO A 93 -6.30 -16.72 -3.28
C PRO A 93 -5.19 -16.20 -2.34
N LEU A 94 -4.97 -14.88 -2.24
CA LEU A 94 -3.89 -14.31 -1.42
C LEU A 94 -4.03 -14.67 0.06
N TYR A 95 -5.24 -14.65 0.63
CA TYR A 95 -5.48 -15.09 2.00
C TYR A 95 -4.91 -16.49 2.27
N SER A 96 -5.24 -17.46 1.42
CA SER A 96 -4.75 -18.83 1.58
C SER A 96 -3.24 -18.95 1.37
N ALA A 97 -2.65 -18.09 0.55
CA ALA A 97 -1.21 -18.02 0.34
C ALA A 97 -0.44 -17.47 1.57
N LEU A 98 -1.07 -16.60 2.38
CA LEU A 98 -0.39 -15.91 3.49
C LEU A 98 -0.71 -16.45 4.89
N LYS A 99 -1.91 -17.01 5.12
CA LYS A 99 -2.44 -17.30 6.46
C LYS A 99 -1.62 -18.25 7.35
N ASN A 100 -0.73 -19.05 6.76
CA ASN A 100 0.12 -19.97 7.53
C ASN A 100 1.39 -19.28 8.06
N ASP A 101 1.80 -18.19 7.42
CA ASP A 101 3.06 -17.49 7.67
C ASP A 101 2.83 -16.12 8.34
N PHE A 102 1.61 -15.57 8.24
CA PHE A 102 1.24 -14.25 8.76
C PHE A 102 -0.09 -14.26 9.52
N ASN A 103 -0.30 -13.27 10.38
CA ASN A 103 -1.61 -13.01 10.97
C ASN A 103 -2.55 -12.41 9.92
N CYS A 104 -3.52 -13.20 9.46
CA CYS A 104 -4.43 -12.83 8.39
C CYS A 104 -5.89 -12.85 8.84
N PHE A 105 -6.67 -11.90 8.32
CA PHE A 105 -8.13 -11.88 8.41
C PHE A 105 -8.72 -12.02 7.01
N GLU A 106 -9.57 -13.02 6.83
CA GLU A 106 -10.15 -13.33 5.52
C GLU A 106 -11.20 -12.29 5.12
N LEU A 107 -11.06 -11.77 3.91
CA LEU A 107 -12.04 -10.91 3.27
C LEU A 107 -12.89 -11.72 2.28
N PRO A 108 -14.20 -11.89 2.51
CA PRO A 108 -15.07 -12.61 1.58
C PRO A 108 -15.08 -11.94 0.21
N ILE A 109 -14.80 -12.73 -0.83
CA ILE A 109 -14.88 -12.29 -2.23
C ILE A 109 -16.32 -12.34 -2.74
N ASN A 110 -16.62 -11.55 -3.78
CA ASN A 110 -17.95 -11.51 -4.43
C ASN A 110 -19.12 -11.29 -3.46
N SER A 111 -18.93 -10.41 -2.47
CA SER A 111 -19.92 -10.22 -1.39
C SER A 111 -20.15 -8.74 -1.04
N ILE A 112 -20.10 -7.85 -2.04
CA ILE A 112 -20.28 -6.39 -1.86
C ILE A 112 -21.57 -6.05 -1.10
N GLU A 113 -22.67 -6.75 -1.38
CA GLU A 113 -23.98 -6.52 -0.74
C GLU A 113 -23.94 -6.62 0.79
N ASN A 114 -23.12 -7.54 1.32
CA ASN A 114 -22.98 -7.76 2.78
C ASN A 114 -21.72 -7.12 3.36
N ALA A 115 -20.88 -6.51 2.51
CA ALA A 115 -19.53 -6.08 2.88
C ALA A 115 -19.53 -5.02 3.98
N ARG A 116 -20.44 -4.04 3.93
CA ARG A 116 -20.51 -2.98 4.95
C ARG A 116 -20.78 -3.54 6.35
N THR A 117 -21.78 -4.42 6.47
CA THR A 117 -22.10 -5.07 7.75
C THR A 117 -20.97 -5.98 8.21
N PHE A 118 -20.31 -6.68 7.28
CA PHE A 118 -19.15 -7.50 7.59
C PHE A 118 -17.98 -6.65 8.14
N SER A 119 -17.64 -5.55 7.47
CA SER A 119 -16.56 -4.65 7.88
C SER A 119 -16.82 -4.01 9.24
N ILE A 120 -18.03 -3.51 9.50
CA ILE A 120 -18.37 -2.93 10.81
C ILE A 120 -18.15 -3.95 11.94
N LYS A 121 -18.65 -5.18 11.77
CA LYS A 121 -18.43 -6.26 12.76
C LYS A 121 -16.96 -6.61 12.93
N ALA A 122 -16.21 -6.67 11.83
CA ALA A 122 -14.78 -6.94 11.88
C ALA A 122 -14.02 -5.82 12.61
N LEU A 123 -14.34 -4.54 12.36
CA LEU A 123 -13.76 -3.40 13.05
C LEU A 123 -14.08 -3.41 14.55
N GLU A 124 -15.32 -3.73 14.94
CA GLU A 124 -15.73 -3.88 16.35
C GLU A 124 -14.97 -5.02 17.06
N GLN A 125 -14.70 -6.11 16.34
CA GLN A 125 -13.97 -7.26 16.86
C GLN A 125 -12.46 -6.98 16.97
N LEU A 126 -11.85 -6.45 15.90
CA LEU A 126 -10.41 -6.29 15.76
C LEU A 126 -9.87 -5.02 16.42
N LYS A 127 -10.73 -4.01 16.61
CA LYS A 127 -10.46 -2.73 17.28
C LYS A 127 -9.12 -2.11 16.84
N PRO A 128 -8.98 -1.78 15.54
CA PRO A 128 -7.75 -1.21 15.04
C PRO A 128 -7.50 0.20 15.55
N ASP A 129 -6.22 0.52 15.71
CA ASP A 129 -5.73 1.88 15.93
C ASP A 129 -5.42 2.59 14.60
N CYS A 130 -5.24 1.82 13.52
CA CYS A 130 -5.07 2.33 12.16
C CYS A 130 -5.52 1.28 11.13
N VAL A 131 -6.11 1.75 10.02
CA VAL A 131 -6.48 0.91 8.87
C VAL A 131 -5.77 1.45 7.63
N LEU A 132 -4.98 0.61 6.99
CA LEU A 132 -4.20 0.92 5.80
C LEU A 132 -4.67 0.08 4.62
N SER A 133 -4.79 0.68 3.45
CA SER A 133 -5.03 0.02 2.17
C SER A 133 -3.80 0.16 1.27
N ILE A 134 -3.28 -0.94 0.71
CA ILE A 134 -2.14 -0.93 -0.22
C ILE A 134 -2.52 -1.73 -1.48
N GLU A 135 -2.60 -1.05 -2.63
CA GLU A 135 -2.96 -1.65 -3.92
C GLU A 135 -4.22 -2.51 -3.83
N ARG A 136 -5.31 -1.85 -3.46
CA ARG A 136 -6.62 -2.47 -3.34
C ARG A 136 -7.59 -1.78 -4.28
N PRO A 137 -8.26 -2.50 -5.18
CA PRO A 137 -9.29 -1.90 -6.02
C PRO A 137 -10.38 -1.29 -5.12
N GLY A 138 -10.83 -0.10 -5.49
CA GLY A 138 -11.86 0.64 -4.78
C GLY A 138 -13.16 0.74 -5.59
N LEU A 139 -14.27 0.88 -4.87
CA LEU A 139 -15.60 0.99 -5.48
C LEU A 139 -15.68 2.23 -6.34
N ASN A 140 -16.15 2.06 -7.57
CA ASN A 140 -16.52 3.17 -8.43
C ASN A 140 -17.96 3.65 -8.14
N LYS A 141 -18.41 4.67 -8.88
CA LYS A 141 -19.78 5.22 -8.77
C LYS A 141 -20.92 4.20 -9.01
N HIS A 142 -20.62 3.05 -9.60
CA HIS A 142 -21.55 1.96 -9.87
C HIS A 142 -21.42 0.80 -8.86
N GLN A 143 -20.66 0.98 -7.78
CA GLN A 143 -20.42 -0.05 -6.76
C GLN A 143 -19.76 -1.31 -7.35
N ARG A 144 -18.79 -1.10 -8.26
CA ARG A 144 -18.03 -2.13 -8.95
C ARG A 144 -16.53 -1.83 -8.90
N TYR A 145 -15.73 -2.87 -9.09
CA TYR A 145 -14.27 -2.81 -9.17
C TYR A 145 -13.81 -3.00 -10.61
N TYR A 146 -12.89 -2.13 -11.07
CA TYR A 146 -12.33 -2.19 -12.41
C TYR A 146 -10.81 -2.16 -12.37
N ASN A 147 -10.17 -2.94 -13.23
CA ASN A 147 -8.71 -2.85 -13.40
C ASN A 147 -8.31 -1.74 -14.39
N MET A 148 -7.00 -1.54 -14.57
CA MET A 148 -6.43 -0.55 -15.49
C MET A 148 -6.87 -0.71 -16.96
N ARG A 149 -7.41 -1.86 -17.35
CA ARG A 149 -7.92 -2.15 -18.71
C ARG A 149 -9.43 -1.90 -18.85
N GLY A 150 -10.09 -1.41 -17.80
CA GLY A 150 -11.54 -1.20 -17.81
C GLY A 150 -12.36 -2.48 -17.75
N ILE A 151 -11.78 -3.58 -17.26
CA ILE A 151 -12.45 -4.86 -17.05
C ILE A 151 -13.02 -4.89 -15.63
N ASP A 152 -14.29 -5.27 -15.49
CA ASP A 152 -14.93 -5.50 -14.18
C ASP A 152 -14.32 -6.76 -13.54
N ILE A 153 -13.76 -6.58 -12.34
CA ILE A 153 -13.12 -7.65 -11.55
C ILE A 153 -13.88 -7.93 -10.25
N SER A 154 -15.12 -7.43 -10.11
CA SER A 154 -15.84 -7.43 -8.84
C SER A 154 -16.04 -8.82 -8.25
N GLU A 155 -16.25 -9.84 -9.10
CA GLU A 155 -16.44 -11.22 -8.67
C GLU A 155 -15.18 -11.84 -8.03
N HIS A 156 -14.01 -11.24 -8.27
CA HIS A 156 -12.72 -11.71 -7.74
C HIS A 156 -12.22 -10.88 -6.56
N CYS A 157 -12.96 -9.83 -6.18
CA CYS A 157 -12.55 -8.90 -5.14
C CYS A 157 -13.32 -9.11 -3.85
N GLY A 158 -12.59 -9.13 -2.73
CA GLY A 158 -13.18 -8.80 -1.44
C GLY A 158 -13.40 -7.30 -1.34
N CYS A 159 -14.33 -6.83 -0.51
CA CYS A 159 -14.63 -5.40 -0.37
C CYS A 159 -13.98 -4.81 0.89
N PHE A 160 -12.89 -4.06 0.71
CA PHE A 160 -12.14 -3.42 1.80
C PHE A 160 -12.54 -1.96 2.02
N ASP A 161 -13.31 -1.37 1.11
CA ASP A 161 -13.76 0.03 1.16
C ASP A 161 -14.44 0.40 2.48
N PHE A 162 -15.24 -0.51 3.03
CA PHE A 162 -15.94 -0.29 4.30
C PHE A 162 -15.05 -0.52 5.54
N PHE A 163 -13.89 -1.18 5.41
CA PHE A 163 -12.88 -1.13 6.47
C PHE A 163 -12.27 0.27 6.59
N ILE A 164 -12.12 0.99 5.47
CA ILE A 164 -11.63 2.37 5.45
C ILE A 164 -12.73 3.34 5.89
N THR A 165 -13.89 3.32 5.22
CA THR A 165 -14.92 4.35 5.44
C THR A 165 -15.69 4.24 6.76
N GLU A 166 -15.67 3.06 7.42
CA GLU A 166 -16.32 2.86 8.72
C GLU A 166 -15.32 2.79 9.89
N ALA A 167 -14.01 2.95 9.64
CA ALA A 167 -13.01 2.90 10.70
C ALA A 167 -13.23 4.02 11.73
N PRO A 168 -13.21 3.73 13.04
CA PRO A 168 -13.24 4.75 14.08
C PRO A 168 -11.84 5.35 14.38
N CYS A 169 -10.85 5.04 13.54
CA CYS A 169 -9.44 5.37 13.71
C CYS A 169 -8.86 5.90 12.38
N PRO A 170 -7.65 6.50 12.37
CA PRO A 170 -7.05 7.01 11.15
C PRO A 170 -6.94 5.96 10.04
N THR A 171 -7.25 6.40 8.82
CA THR A 171 -7.24 5.58 7.61
C THR A 171 -6.21 6.10 6.62
N ILE A 172 -5.42 5.18 6.08
CA ILE A 172 -4.40 5.48 5.10
C ILE A 172 -4.69 4.63 3.87
N ALA A 173 -4.45 5.16 2.69
CA ALA A 173 -4.53 4.37 1.47
C ALA A 173 -3.41 4.71 0.50
N ILE A 174 -3.00 3.72 -0.27
CA ILE A 174 -1.94 3.80 -1.26
C ILE A 174 -2.51 3.33 -2.59
N GLY A 175 -2.23 4.07 -3.66
CA GLY A 175 -2.51 3.65 -5.02
C GLY A 175 -1.60 4.35 -6.04
N ASP A 176 -1.61 3.84 -7.25
CA ASP A 176 -0.73 4.31 -8.32
C ASP A 176 -1.42 4.48 -9.70
N GLY A 177 -2.70 4.11 -9.80
CA GLY A 177 -3.46 4.05 -11.06
C GLY A 177 -4.77 4.84 -11.06
N GLY A 178 -5.35 5.14 -9.90
CA GLY A 178 -6.59 5.92 -9.74
C GLY A 178 -7.86 5.10 -9.49
N ASN A 179 -7.77 3.77 -9.59
CA ASN A 179 -8.86 2.81 -9.35
C ASN A 179 -8.77 2.12 -7.98
N GLU A 180 -7.82 2.52 -7.15
CA GLU A 180 -7.56 1.98 -5.82
C GLU A 180 -8.31 2.76 -4.74
N ILE A 181 -8.59 2.10 -3.62
CA ILE A 181 -9.15 2.72 -2.42
C ILE A 181 -8.29 3.94 -2.03
N GLY A 182 -8.93 5.03 -1.62
CA GLY A 182 -8.28 6.29 -1.27
C GLY A 182 -8.20 7.29 -2.42
N MET A 183 -8.13 6.81 -3.67
CA MET A 183 -8.14 7.68 -4.86
C MET A 183 -9.42 8.52 -4.99
N GLY A 184 -10.47 8.17 -4.24
CA GLY A 184 -11.65 9.01 -4.04
C GLY A 184 -11.34 10.43 -3.55
N ASN A 185 -10.25 10.64 -2.81
CA ASN A 185 -9.79 11.97 -2.38
C ASN A 185 -9.48 12.90 -3.57
N LEU A 186 -9.11 12.33 -4.71
CA LEU A 186 -8.73 13.05 -5.92
C LEU A 186 -9.67 12.76 -7.10
N ALA A 187 -10.87 12.20 -6.85
CA ALA A 187 -11.80 11.75 -7.90
C ALA A 187 -12.11 12.83 -8.96
N GLN A 188 -12.18 14.10 -8.57
CA GLN A 188 -12.41 15.23 -9.48
C GLN A 188 -11.25 15.51 -10.45
N HIS A 189 -10.04 15.03 -10.13
CA HIS A 189 -8.83 15.21 -10.94
C HIS A 189 -8.50 13.96 -11.79
N MET A 190 -9.30 12.89 -11.68
CA MET A 190 -9.09 11.64 -12.41
C MET A 190 -9.45 11.72 -13.90
N GLN A 191 -10.10 12.79 -14.37
CA GLN A 191 -10.47 12.94 -15.78
C GLN A 191 -9.27 12.93 -16.73
N ALA A 192 -8.08 13.30 -16.22
CA ALA A 192 -6.83 13.25 -16.98
C ALA A 192 -6.31 11.82 -17.18
N LEU A 193 -6.79 10.85 -16.39
CA LEU A 193 -6.42 9.45 -16.47
C LEU A 193 -7.48 8.68 -17.27
N ASN A 194 -7.04 7.83 -18.19
CA ASN A 194 -7.93 6.93 -18.93
C ASN A 194 -8.30 5.71 -18.07
N ILE A 195 -8.95 5.95 -16.93
CA ILE A 195 -9.27 4.95 -15.90
C ILE A 195 -10.73 5.06 -15.45
N THR A 196 -11.28 3.98 -14.90
CA THR A 196 -12.53 4.02 -14.14
C THR A 196 -12.19 4.36 -12.69
N PRO A 197 -12.47 5.59 -12.22
CA PRO A 197 -11.96 6.04 -10.93
C PRO A 197 -12.69 5.35 -9.77
N CYS A 198 -11.90 5.05 -8.74
CA CYS A 198 -12.44 4.78 -7.41
C CYS A 198 -13.06 6.06 -6.82
N ILE A 199 -14.12 5.90 -6.03
CA ILE A 199 -14.77 7.01 -5.31
C ILE A 199 -14.61 6.91 -3.79
N THR A 200 -13.99 5.84 -3.28
CA THR A 200 -13.78 5.62 -1.85
C THR A 200 -12.65 6.52 -1.34
N PRO A 201 -12.93 7.46 -0.41
CA PRO A 201 -11.91 8.34 0.17
C PRO A 201 -11.19 7.69 1.36
N CYS A 202 -10.19 8.38 1.90
CA CYS A 202 -9.48 8.04 3.14
C CYS A 202 -8.95 9.31 3.81
N ASP A 203 -8.43 9.22 5.03
CA ASP A 203 -7.83 10.39 5.71
C ASP A 203 -6.52 10.82 5.03
N GLU A 204 -5.61 9.86 4.78
CA GLU A 204 -4.33 10.12 4.12
C GLU A 204 -4.13 9.22 2.90
N LEU A 205 -4.18 9.82 1.70
CA LEU A 205 -3.82 9.15 0.45
C LEU A 205 -2.32 9.29 0.20
N LEU A 206 -1.64 8.20 -0.10
CA LEU A 206 -0.24 8.17 -0.52
C LEU A 206 -0.18 7.79 -2.00
N LEU A 207 0.35 8.69 -2.82
CA LEU A 207 0.62 8.40 -4.22
C LEU A 207 2.04 7.83 -4.34
N ALA A 208 2.20 6.84 -5.22
CA ALA A 208 3.47 6.31 -5.66
C ALA A 208 3.33 5.78 -7.09
N ASP A 209 4.45 5.54 -7.78
CA ASP A 209 4.46 4.92 -9.11
C ASP A 209 4.31 3.40 -9.07
N VAL A 210 4.54 2.81 -7.89
CA VAL A 210 4.31 1.41 -7.51
C VAL A 210 3.88 1.42 -6.05
N SER A 211 2.73 0.87 -5.70
CA SER A 211 2.15 0.96 -4.35
C SER A 211 3.06 0.36 -3.26
N ASN A 212 3.82 -0.70 -3.57
CA ASN A 212 4.81 -1.27 -2.66
C ASN A 212 5.86 -0.25 -2.18
N TRP A 213 6.24 0.68 -3.04
CA TRP A 213 7.30 1.66 -2.75
C TRP A 213 6.88 2.66 -1.68
N ALA A 214 5.60 3.04 -1.67
CA ALA A 214 5.04 3.89 -0.64
C ALA A 214 5.19 3.29 0.77
N ALA A 215 5.09 1.96 0.90
CA ALA A 215 5.34 1.28 2.16
C ALA A 215 6.77 1.50 2.66
N TYR A 216 7.77 1.52 1.77
CA TYR A 216 9.16 1.84 2.13
C TYR A 216 9.30 3.30 2.58
N GLY A 217 8.58 4.23 1.95
CA GLY A 217 8.51 5.63 2.39
C GLY A 217 7.98 5.78 3.82
N LEU A 218 6.95 5.01 4.19
CA LEU A 218 6.46 4.96 5.57
C LEU A 218 7.49 4.37 6.54
N ILE A 219 8.16 3.29 6.14
CA ILE A 219 9.21 2.65 6.94
C ILE A 219 10.40 3.60 7.15
N ALA A 220 10.72 4.49 6.21
CA ALA A 220 11.77 5.50 6.39
C ALA A 220 11.49 6.45 7.57
N PHE A 221 10.25 6.90 7.72
CA PHE A 221 9.83 7.69 8.89
C PHE A 221 9.90 6.91 10.20
N LEU A 222 9.39 5.67 10.19
CA LEU A 222 9.47 4.79 11.37
C LEU A 222 10.93 4.55 11.76
N SER A 223 11.81 4.30 10.79
CA SER A 223 13.24 4.10 11.01
C SER A 223 13.85 5.30 11.72
N ARG A 224 13.56 6.50 11.22
CA ARG A 224 14.04 7.76 11.78
C ARG A 224 13.58 7.97 13.22
N TRP A 225 12.29 7.84 13.51
CA TRP A 225 11.75 8.08 14.86
C TRP A 225 12.14 7.02 15.88
N HIS A 226 12.43 5.80 15.43
CA HIS A 226 12.96 4.72 16.28
C HIS A 226 14.49 4.66 16.28
N HIS A 227 15.18 5.58 15.60
CA HIS A 227 16.64 5.61 15.47
C HIS A 227 17.26 4.25 15.08
N THR A 228 16.57 3.50 14.22
CA THR A 228 16.93 2.14 13.81
C THR A 228 16.73 2.01 12.30
N ASP A 229 17.71 1.45 11.59
CA ASP A 229 17.59 1.23 10.13
C ASP A 229 16.66 0.04 9.84
N LEU A 230 15.34 0.27 9.85
CA LEU A 230 14.34 -0.79 9.62
C LEU A 230 14.26 -1.16 8.13
N LEU A 231 14.76 -0.29 7.25
CA LEU A 231 14.84 -0.52 5.81
C LEU A 231 15.95 -1.53 5.44
N ALA A 232 17.00 -1.65 6.24
CA ALA A 232 18.08 -2.62 6.02
C ALA A 232 17.63 -4.08 6.02
N ASP A 233 16.54 -4.39 6.75
CA ASP A 233 16.00 -5.75 6.87
C ASP A 233 15.01 -6.09 5.73
N ILE A 234 14.72 -5.14 4.84
CA ILE A 234 13.75 -5.33 3.76
C ILE A 234 14.47 -5.85 2.53
N GLU A 235 14.09 -7.06 2.12
CA GLU A 235 14.59 -7.73 0.92
C GLU A 235 13.43 -7.97 -0.07
N PRO A 236 13.10 -7.00 -0.95
CA PRO A 236 11.96 -7.12 -1.86
C PRO A 236 12.02 -8.38 -2.74
N LEU A 237 13.22 -8.77 -3.18
CA LEU A 237 13.42 -9.97 -3.98
C LEU A 237 13.02 -11.25 -3.23
N ASN A 238 13.29 -11.35 -1.94
CA ASN A 238 12.90 -12.52 -1.13
C ASN A 238 11.37 -12.57 -0.94
N ILE A 239 10.73 -11.42 -0.76
CA ILE A 239 9.27 -11.33 -0.67
C ILE A 239 8.62 -11.68 -2.01
N LEU A 240 9.16 -11.18 -3.13
CA LEU A 240 8.70 -11.52 -4.47
C LEU A 240 8.84 -13.01 -4.76
N ASN A 241 9.97 -13.64 -4.43
CA ASN A 241 10.14 -15.09 -4.57
C ASN A 241 9.08 -15.85 -3.75
N TYR A 242 8.87 -15.46 -2.48
CA TYR A 242 7.87 -16.07 -1.61
C TYR A 242 6.45 -16.00 -2.22
N LEU A 243 6.07 -14.87 -2.81
CA LEU A 243 4.77 -14.66 -3.46
C LEU A 243 4.68 -15.40 -4.81
N SER A 244 5.76 -15.41 -5.58
CA SER A 244 5.89 -16.09 -6.88
C SER A 244 5.67 -17.60 -6.72
N GLU A 245 6.28 -18.23 -5.70
CA GLU A 245 6.07 -19.63 -5.35
C GLU A 245 4.62 -19.95 -4.98
N ARG A 246 3.83 -18.93 -4.61
CA ARG A 246 2.42 -19.01 -4.25
C ARG A 246 1.47 -18.52 -5.35
N GLY A 247 2.00 -18.28 -6.54
CA GLY A 247 1.22 -17.99 -7.74
C GLY A 247 0.96 -16.51 -8.00
N SER A 248 1.72 -15.59 -7.41
CA SER A 248 1.64 -14.18 -7.80
C SER A 248 2.00 -13.98 -9.27
N VAL A 249 1.50 -12.90 -9.86
CA VAL A 249 1.88 -12.44 -11.20
C VAL A 249 2.18 -10.95 -11.19
N ASP A 250 2.88 -10.49 -12.20
CA ASP A 250 3.04 -9.07 -12.47
C ASP A 250 1.71 -8.46 -12.97
N GLY A 251 1.29 -7.31 -12.43
CA GLY A 251 0.03 -6.64 -12.79
C GLY A 251 -0.01 -6.15 -14.25
N VAL A 252 1.16 -5.91 -14.86
CA VAL A 252 1.29 -5.44 -16.24
C VAL A 252 1.45 -6.62 -17.20
N THR A 253 2.40 -7.52 -16.96
CA THR A 253 2.73 -8.63 -17.87
C THR A 253 1.82 -9.84 -17.70
N HIS A 254 1.15 -9.96 -16.55
CA HIS A 254 0.34 -11.11 -16.14
C HIS A 254 1.10 -12.43 -16.07
N LYS A 255 2.43 -12.37 -15.97
CA LYS A 255 3.30 -13.54 -15.83
C LYS A 255 3.81 -13.63 -14.41
N ASN A 256 4.13 -14.85 -13.99
CA ASN A 256 4.84 -15.07 -12.74
C ASN A 256 6.30 -14.67 -12.95
N GLU A 257 6.60 -13.40 -12.64
CA GLU A 257 7.90 -12.76 -12.79
C GLU A 257 8.23 -12.05 -11.47
N LEU A 258 9.52 -11.88 -11.17
CA LEU A 258 10.01 -11.22 -9.94
C LEU A 258 10.06 -9.70 -10.15
N THR A 259 8.91 -9.14 -10.48
CA THR A 259 8.72 -7.75 -10.86
C THR A 259 7.57 -7.13 -10.09
N GLU A 260 7.63 -5.81 -9.95
CA GLU A 260 6.56 -4.97 -9.41
C GLU A 260 6.17 -4.02 -10.57
N ASP A 261 4.98 -4.19 -11.13
CA ASP A 261 4.48 -3.39 -12.26
C ASP A 261 5.37 -3.33 -13.51
N GLY A 262 5.92 -4.47 -13.88
CA GLY A 262 6.83 -4.63 -15.00
C GLY A 262 8.23 -4.13 -14.72
N LEU A 263 8.51 -3.62 -13.52
CA LEU A 263 9.83 -3.19 -13.08
C LEU A 263 10.51 -4.31 -12.28
N HIS A 264 11.78 -4.55 -12.58
CA HIS A 264 12.57 -5.53 -11.83
C HIS A 264 12.69 -5.12 -10.36
N ALA A 265 12.73 -6.09 -9.43
CA ALA A 265 12.90 -5.88 -7.99
C ALA A 265 14.09 -4.97 -7.58
N MET A 266 15.04 -4.76 -8.49
CA MET A 266 16.17 -3.87 -8.27
C MET A 266 15.76 -2.40 -8.16
N HIS A 267 14.65 -1.98 -8.78
CA HIS A 267 14.12 -0.62 -8.63
C HIS A 267 13.69 -0.37 -7.18
N GLY A 268 12.94 -1.31 -6.59
CA GLY A 268 12.57 -1.26 -5.17
C GLY A 268 13.81 -1.26 -4.26
N GLN A 269 14.81 -2.10 -4.55
CA GLN A 269 16.06 -2.15 -3.78
C GLN A 269 16.84 -0.82 -3.85
N GLN A 270 16.96 -0.22 -5.03
CA GLN A 270 17.61 1.08 -5.22
C GLN A 270 16.86 2.19 -4.48
N LEU A 271 15.52 2.16 -4.50
CA LEU A 271 14.70 3.10 -3.77
C LEU A 271 14.91 2.98 -2.25
N ILE A 272 14.94 1.75 -1.72
CA ILE A 272 15.27 1.47 -0.31
C ILE A 272 16.63 2.08 0.04
N THR A 273 17.66 1.87 -0.78
CA THR A 273 18.99 2.46 -0.57
C THR A 273 18.95 3.98 -0.52
N ARG A 274 18.23 4.63 -1.45
CA ARG A 274 18.05 6.10 -1.44
C ARG A 274 17.32 6.59 -0.19
N LEU A 275 16.30 5.86 0.27
CA LEU A 275 15.57 6.18 1.50
C LEU A 275 16.46 6.03 2.76
N ARG A 276 17.33 5.01 2.80
CA ARG A 276 18.31 4.82 3.89
C ARG A 276 19.33 5.96 3.94
N GLN A 277 19.81 6.41 2.78
CA GLN A 277 20.68 7.60 2.67
C GLN A 277 19.96 8.87 3.14
N LEU A 278 18.73 9.08 2.68
CA LEU A 278 17.90 10.22 3.07
C LEU A 278 17.60 10.24 4.58
N GLY A 279 17.43 9.06 5.18
CA GLY A 279 17.27 8.87 6.63
C GLY A 279 18.56 8.98 7.44
N GLY A 280 19.74 9.06 6.80
CA GLY A 280 21.04 9.17 7.44
C GLY A 280 21.62 7.84 7.97
N PHE A 281 21.12 6.69 7.50
CA PHE A 281 21.57 5.36 7.93
C PHE A 281 22.74 4.81 7.12
N THR A 282 22.92 5.28 5.88
CA THR A 282 24.01 4.87 4.99
C THR A 282 24.60 6.09 4.27
N THR A 283 25.87 6.03 3.89
CA THR A 283 26.49 7.08 3.07
C THR A 283 26.30 6.83 1.56
N GLU A 284 26.48 7.86 0.73
CA GLU A 284 26.39 7.73 -0.75
C GLU A 284 27.39 6.71 -1.34
N ASN A 285 28.45 6.36 -0.60
CA ASN A 285 29.54 5.50 -1.07
C ASN A 285 29.47 4.04 -0.57
N GLU A 286 28.42 3.64 0.16
CA GLU A 286 28.30 2.29 0.76
C GLU A 286 27.44 1.31 -0.07
N VAL A 287 27.26 1.57 -1.37
CA VAL A 287 26.40 0.78 -2.28
C VAL A 287 27.23 -0.06 -3.24
#